data_AF-A0A1F5BQ36-F1
#
_entry.id   AF-A0A1F5BQ36-F1
#
_cell.length_a   1.000
_cell.length_b   1.000
_cell.length_c   1.000
_cell.angle_alpha   90.00
_cell.angle_beta   90.00
_cell.angle_gamma   90.00
#
_symmetry.space_group_name_H-M   'P 1'
#
loop_
_entity.id
_entity.type
_entity.pdbx_description
1 polymer ?
#
loop_
_entity_poly.entity_id
_entity_poly.type
_entity_poly.pdbx_seq_one_letter_code
_entity_poly.pdbx_strand_id
1 'polypeptide(L)'
;MVYSNQILRLINEMNITYENLSSKIDNAILKPNMKVSEIEAFCDQSVKYQFASVAVNSGFASIAKYFTKKSSTKLCCAIGFPLGLTSVFCKAVEIEDAINSGADELDFVINIGRLKSHDYFYIENEIKELVKAAEGKTTKLIIETCYLNKNEKINICKCALNTGVDFIKTSTGFGKNGATVDDVRL
;
A
#
# COMPACT_ATOMS: atom_id res chain seq x y z
N MET A 1 -24.81 -21.43 -4.28
CA MET A 1 -24.23 -22.80 -4.31
C MET A 1 -23.33 -23.06 -5.51
N VAL A 2 -23.61 -22.57 -6.73
CA VAL A 2 -22.78 -22.84 -7.93
C VAL A 2 -21.36 -22.24 -7.86
N TYR A 3 -21.21 -21.01 -7.35
CA TYR A 3 -19.89 -20.36 -7.20
C TYR A 3 -18.96 -21.06 -6.20
N SER A 4 -19.52 -21.77 -5.21
CA SER A 4 -18.75 -22.49 -4.18
C SER A 4 -17.91 -23.61 -4.79
N ASN A 5 -18.49 -24.38 -5.72
CA ASN A 5 -17.79 -25.50 -6.34
C ASN A 5 -16.71 -25.05 -7.33
N GLN A 6 -16.94 -23.93 -8.02
CA GLN A 6 -15.94 -23.36 -8.94
C GLN A 6 -14.76 -22.75 -8.18
N ILE A 7 -15.01 -22.06 -7.05
CA ILE A 7 -13.95 -21.53 -6.19
C ILE A 7 -13.14 -22.68 -5.56
N LEU A 8 -13.81 -23.70 -5.00
CA LEU A 8 -13.11 -24.86 -4.43
C LEU A 8 -12.28 -25.61 -5.49
N ARG A 9 -12.81 -25.72 -6.71
CA ARG A 9 -12.07 -26.29 -7.83
C ARG A 9 -10.81 -25.47 -8.16
N LEU A 10 -10.91 -24.15 -8.27
CA LEU A 10 -9.76 -23.27 -8.52
C LEU A 10 -8.75 -23.32 -7.38
N ILE A 11 -9.18 -23.34 -6.12
CA ILE A 11 -8.31 -23.48 -4.94
C ILE A 11 -7.49 -24.77 -5.05
N ASN A 12 -8.14 -25.88 -5.42
CA ASN A 12 -7.48 -27.17 -5.59
C ASN A 12 -6.56 -27.18 -6.83
N GLU A 13 -7.01 -26.67 -7.97
CA GLU A 13 -6.24 -26.60 -9.22
C GLU A 13 -5.00 -25.71 -9.09
N MET A 14 -5.10 -24.60 -8.35
CA MET A 14 -4.01 -23.65 -8.10
C MET A 14 -3.19 -23.99 -6.84
N ASN A 15 -3.53 -25.07 -6.14
CA ASN A 15 -2.91 -25.51 -4.89
C ASN A 15 -2.77 -24.37 -3.86
N ILE A 16 -3.84 -23.58 -3.69
CA ILE A 16 -3.86 -22.44 -2.77
C ILE A 16 -4.02 -22.98 -1.35
N THR A 17 -2.95 -22.93 -0.56
CA THR A 17 -3.00 -23.21 0.87
C THR A 17 -3.30 -21.94 1.66
N TYR A 18 -3.73 -22.12 2.92
CA TYR A 18 -3.95 -21.01 3.84
C TYR A 18 -2.70 -20.16 3.99
N GLU A 19 -1.55 -20.78 4.22
CA GLU A 19 -0.26 -20.11 4.47
C GLU A 19 0.22 -19.34 3.24
N ASN A 20 0.00 -19.89 2.04
CA ASN A 20 0.35 -19.24 0.78
C ASN A 20 -0.55 -18.03 0.50
N LEU A 21 -1.80 -18.06 0.95
CA LEU A 21 -2.74 -16.94 0.78
C LEU A 21 -2.54 -15.86 1.85
N SER A 22 -2.45 -16.22 3.13
CA SER A 22 -2.32 -15.25 4.23
C SER A 22 -1.05 -14.41 4.08
N SER A 23 0.06 -15.03 3.70
CA SER A 23 1.35 -14.37 3.45
C SER A 23 1.38 -13.43 2.24
N LYS A 24 0.27 -13.27 1.52
CA LYS A 24 0.09 -12.31 0.41
C LYS A 24 -0.92 -11.21 0.72
N ILE A 25 -1.51 -11.21 1.91
CA ILE A 25 -2.54 -10.24 2.31
C ILE A 25 -1.89 -9.13 3.13
N ASP A 26 -1.98 -7.91 2.59
CA ASP A 26 -1.82 -6.67 3.36
C ASP A 26 -3.18 -6.29 3.94
N ASN A 27 -3.41 -6.63 5.21
CA ASN A 27 -4.70 -6.37 5.85
C ASN A 27 -4.76 -4.90 6.29
N ALA A 28 -5.71 -4.11 5.79
CA ALA A 28 -5.67 -2.65 5.93
C ALA A 28 -6.81 -2.07 6.77
N ILE A 29 -6.49 -1.13 7.67
CA ILE A 29 -7.45 -0.34 8.45
C ILE A 29 -7.11 1.15 8.38
N LEU A 30 -7.75 1.85 7.43
CA LEU A 30 -7.36 3.22 7.04
C LEU A 30 -8.49 4.26 7.15
N LYS A 31 -9.66 3.88 7.68
CA LYS A 31 -10.80 4.80 7.81
C LYS A 31 -10.46 5.97 8.75
N PRO A 32 -10.96 7.19 8.48
CA PRO A 32 -10.59 8.39 9.23
C PRO A 32 -11.21 8.44 10.64
N ASN A 33 -12.25 7.65 10.90
CA ASN A 33 -13.03 7.66 12.13
C ASN A 33 -12.76 6.45 13.04
N MET A 34 -11.62 5.78 12.85
CA MET A 34 -11.24 4.62 13.66
C MET A 34 -10.83 5.04 15.07
N LYS A 35 -11.27 4.29 16.07
CA LYS A 35 -10.77 4.38 17.44
C LYS A 35 -9.46 3.60 17.55
N VAL A 36 -8.61 4.02 18.50
CA VAL A 36 -7.38 3.29 18.85
C VAL A 36 -7.67 1.83 19.16
N SER A 37 -8.68 1.52 19.97
CA SER A 37 -9.08 0.15 20.32
C SER A 37 -9.41 -0.74 19.11
N GLU A 38 -9.92 -0.15 18.03
CA GLU A 38 -10.22 -0.89 16.81
C GLU A 38 -8.95 -1.22 16.02
N ILE A 39 -7.94 -0.34 16.06
CA ILE A 39 -6.62 -0.59 15.47
C ILE A 39 -5.90 -1.71 16.23
N GLU A 40 -5.95 -1.69 17.55
CA GLU A 40 -5.39 -2.75 18.41
C GLU A 40 -5.98 -4.12 18.04
N ALA A 41 -7.30 -4.24 18.06
CA ALA A 41 -8.01 -5.47 17.72
C ALA A 41 -7.70 -5.95 16.28
N PHE A 42 -7.54 -5.02 15.35
CA PHE A 42 -7.21 -5.33 13.96
C PHE A 42 -5.76 -5.81 13.79
N CYS A 43 -4.83 -5.26 14.57
CA CYS A 43 -3.45 -5.75 14.61
C CYS A 43 -3.40 -7.17 15.18
N ASP A 44 -4.08 -7.43 16.31
CA ASP A 44 -4.16 -8.77 16.92
C ASP A 44 -4.75 -9.79 15.94
N GLN A 45 -5.80 -9.42 15.21
CA GLN A 45 -6.37 -10.26 14.16
C GLN A 45 -5.37 -10.56 13.05
N SER A 46 -4.62 -9.55 12.60
CA SER A 46 -3.65 -9.70 11.51
C SER A 46 -2.48 -10.60 11.90
N VAL A 47 -2.02 -10.49 13.14
CA VAL A 47 -1.02 -11.38 13.73
C VAL A 47 -1.56 -12.80 13.89
N LYS A 48 -2.78 -12.96 14.42
CA LYS A 48 -3.43 -14.25 14.60
C LYS A 48 -3.53 -15.04 13.29
N TYR A 49 -3.87 -14.35 12.20
CA TYR A 49 -3.99 -14.97 10.88
C TYR A 49 -2.69 -14.97 10.07
N GLN A 50 -1.59 -14.47 10.62
CA GLN A 50 -0.28 -14.45 9.96
C GLN A 50 -0.35 -13.83 8.57
N PHE A 51 -1.03 -12.68 8.48
CA PHE A 51 -1.02 -11.89 7.26
C PHE A 51 0.37 -11.33 6.97
N ALA A 52 0.64 -11.04 5.70
CA ALA A 52 1.91 -10.48 5.25
C ALA A 52 2.24 -9.18 6.01
N SER A 53 1.25 -8.29 6.05
CA SER A 53 1.33 -7.04 6.78
C SER A 53 -0.03 -6.61 7.33
N VAL A 54 0.02 -5.70 8.32
CA VAL A 54 -1.10 -4.85 8.69
C VAL A 54 -0.79 -3.42 8.24
N ALA A 55 -1.71 -2.82 7.47
CA ALA A 55 -1.58 -1.47 6.95
C ALA A 55 -2.43 -0.47 7.76
N VAL A 56 -1.79 0.56 8.28
CA VAL A 56 -2.41 1.64 9.07
C VAL A 56 -1.99 3.02 8.54
N ASN A 57 -2.73 4.07 8.88
CA ASN A 57 -2.26 5.44 8.67
C ASN A 57 -1.02 5.68 9.53
N SER A 58 -0.01 6.38 8.99
CA SER A 58 1.29 6.66 9.64
C SER A 58 1.17 7.15 11.09
N GLY A 59 0.17 7.98 11.40
CA GLY A 59 -0.09 8.48 12.76
C GLY A 59 -0.43 7.41 13.82
N PHE A 60 -0.70 6.16 13.42
CA PHE A 60 -0.92 5.03 14.33
C PHE A 60 0.23 4.02 14.33
N ALA A 61 1.36 4.32 13.66
CA ALA A 61 2.48 3.39 13.49
C ALA A 61 3.01 2.83 14.81
N SER A 62 3.28 3.69 15.80
CA SER A 62 3.83 3.29 17.10
C SER A 62 2.89 2.35 17.87
N ILE A 63 1.57 2.61 17.82
CA ILE A 63 0.54 1.75 18.39
C ILE A 63 0.54 0.40 17.67
N ALA A 64 0.45 0.39 16.34
CA ALA A 64 0.40 -0.85 15.57
C ALA A 64 1.70 -1.68 15.70
N LYS A 65 2.86 -1.04 15.83
CA LYS A 65 4.14 -1.74 16.03
C LYS A 65 4.17 -2.51 17.34
N TYR A 66 3.56 -1.97 18.40
CA TYR A 66 3.50 -2.65 19.70
C TYR A 66 2.91 -4.06 19.59
N PHE A 67 1.88 -4.23 18.76
CA PHE A 67 1.17 -5.50 18.57
C PHE A 67 1.88 -6.43 17.58
N THR A 68 2.58 -5.89 16.58
CA THR A 68 3.23 -6.68 15.53
C THR A 68 4.67 -7.12 15.86
N LYS A 69 5.36 -6.46 16.80
CA LYS A 69 6.80 -6.63 17.10
C LYS A 69 7.29 -8.06 17.39
N LYS A 70 6.41 -8.99 17.80
CA LYS A 70 6.75 -10.39 18.13
C LYS A 70 6.14 -11.39 17.12
N SER A 71 5.80 -10.92 15.93
CA SER A 71 5.17 -11.73 14.88
C SER A 71 5.93 -11.60 13.57
N SER A 72 5.59 -12.47 12.61
CA SER A 72 6.04 -12.34 11.21
C SER A 72 5.23 -11.32 10.41
N THR A 73 4.12 -10.81 10.95
CA THR A 73 3.28 -9.81 10.30
C THR A 73 3.95 -8.45 10.37
N LYS A 74 4.27 -7.89 9.20
CA LYS A 74 4.93 -6.59 9.07
C LYS A 74 3.98 -5.43 9.37
N LEU A 75 4.51 -4.31 9.80
CA LEU A 75 3.80 -3.04 9.84
C LEU A 75 3.98 -2.28 8.53
N CYS A 76 2.88 -2.02 7.83
CA CYS A 76 2.84 -1.15 6.66
C CYS A 76 2.20 0.20 7.04
N CYS A 77 2.83 1.32 6.65
CA CYS A 77 2.30 2.66 6.89
C CYS A 77 1.89 3.34 5.60
N ALA A 78 0.67 3.90 5.57
CA ALA A 78 0.19 4.71 4.47
C ALA A 78 0.71 6.15 4.61
N ILE A 79 1.28 6.70 3.54
CA ILE A 79 2.00 7.99 3.50
C ILE A 79 1.35 8.93 2.50
N GLY A 80 1.17 10.21 2.88
CA GLY A 80 0.45 11.20 2.08
C GLY A 80 -0.99 10.79 1.78
N PHE A 81 -1.54 9.88 2.57
CA PHE A 81 -2.76 9.15 2.25
C PHE A 81 -4.03 9.91 2.65
N PRO A 82 -5.16 9.78 1.91
CA PRO A 82 -5.31 9.06 0.64
C PRO A 82 -5.04 9.92 -0.60
N LEU A 83 -4.80 11.23 -0.44
CA LEU A 83 -4.85 12.16 -1.57
C LEU A 83 -3.53 12.29 -2.33
N GLY A 84 -2.40 12.11 -1.65
CA GLY A 84 -1.07 12.32 -2.20
C GLY A 84 -0.74 13.79 -2.49
N LEU A 85 -1.52 14.75 -1.99
CA LEU A 85 -1.43 16.17 -2.36
C LEU A 85 -0.62 17.05 -1.38
N THR A 86 0.27 16.45 -0.61
CA THR A 86 1.27 17.15 0.19
C THR A 86 2.58 17.32 -0.60
N SER A 87 3.48 18.19 -0.12
CA SER A 87 4.79 18.37 -0.75
C SER A 87 5.67 17.11 -0.59
N VAL A 88 6.64 16.94 -1.49
CA VAL A 88 7.64 15.86 -1.40
C VAL A 88 8.37 15.90 -0.05
N PHE A 89 8.72 17.10 0.42
CA PHE A 89 9.33 17.30 1.74
C PHE A 89 8.45 16.77 2.88
N CYS A 90 7.16 17.11 2.91
CA CYS A 90 6.27 16.63 3.96
C CYS A 90 6.12 15.11 3.94
N LYS A 91 6.01 14.49 2.75
CA LYS A 91 5.94 13.04 2.63
C LYS A 91 7.24 12.36 3.06
N ALA A 92 8.40 12.94 2.74
CA ALA A 92 9.69 12.41 3.18
C ALA A 92 9.83 12.44 4.72
N VAL A 93 9.44 13.55 5.36
CA VAL A 93 9.42 13.65 6.83
C VAL A 93 8.41 12.66 7.44
N GLU A 94 7.24 12.48 6.82
CA GLU A 94 6.26 11.48 7.25
C GLU A 94 6.81 10.04 7.15
N ILE A 95 7.59 9.74 6.11
CA ILE A 95 8.30 8.46 5.96
C ILE A 95 9.31 8.26 7.09
N GLU A 96 10.17 9.25 7.34
CA GLU A 96 11.16 9.19 8.41
C GLU A 96 10.49 8.95 9.78
N ASP A 97 9.40 9.67 10.07
CA ASP A 97 8.63 9.49 11.31
C ASP A 97 7.98 8.10 11.40
N ALA A 98 7.42 7.59 10.29
CA ALA A 98 6.86 6.24 10.24
C ALA A 98 7.92 5.16 10.48
N ILE A 99 9.12 5.31 9.92
CA ILE A 99 10.26 4.42 10.13
C ILE A 99 10.70 4.43 11.60
N ASN A 100 10.86 5.62 12.18
CA ASN A 100 11.20 5.80 13.59
C ASN A 100 10.12 5.21 14.52
N SER A 101 8.87 5.22 14.07
CA SER A 101 7.72 4.61 14.74
C SER A 101 7.60 3.09 14.51
N GLY A 102 8.49 2.50 13.70
CA GLY A 102 8.63 1.06 13.53
C GLY A 102 8.02 0.47 12.26
N ALA A 103 7.72 1.29 11.26
CA ALA A 103 7.27 0.80 9.94
C ALA A 103 8.31 -0.16 9.32
N ASP A 104 7.79 -1.25 8.76
CA ASP A 104 8.56 -2.22 7.99
C ASP A 104 8.39 -1.97 6.48
N GLU A 105 7.23 -1.44 6.07
CA GLU A 105 6.87 -1.14 4.68
C GLU A 105 6.10 0.19 4.59
N LEU A 106 6.15 0.84 3.42
CA LEU A 106 5.58 2.17 3.18
C LEU A 106 4.75 2.20 1.91
N ASP A 107 3.49 2.58 2.03
CA ASP A 107 2.54 2.72 0.93
C ASP A 107 2.27 4.21 0.69
N PHE A 108 2.93 4.84 -0.28
CA PHE A 108 2.79 6.26 -0.54
C PHE A 108 1.94 6.57 -1.78
N VAL A 109 1.08 7.57 -1.66
CA VAL A 109 0.25 8.05 -2.76
C VAL A 109 0.99 9.13 -3.53
N ILE A 110 1.11 8.98 -4.86
CA ILE A 110 1.69 10.00 -5.73
C ILE A 110 0.87 11.28 -5.75
N ASN A 111 1.47 12.37 -6.19
CA ASN A 111 0.71 13.57 -6.51
C ASN A 111 -0.11 13.38 -7.79
N ILE A 112 -1.35 12.90 -7.64
CA ILE A 112 -2.26 12.60 -8.75
C ILE A 112 -2.48 13.86 -9.62
N GLY A 113 -2.57 15.05 -9.01
CA GLY A 113 -2.74 16.30 -9.75
C GLY A 113 -1.58 16.58 -10.73
N ARG A 114 -0.34 16.33 -10.30
CA ARG A 114 0.86 16.50 -11.13
C ARG A 114 0.92 15.46 -12.24
N LEU A 115 0.51 14.21 -11.95
CA LEU A 115 0.37 13.16 -12.97
C LEU A 115 -0.68 13.52 -14.03
N LYS A 116 -1.85 14.03 -13.61
CA LYS A 116 -2.91 14.49 -14.53
C LYS A 116 -2.49 15.68 -15.38
N SER A 117 -1.55 16.49 -14.90
CA SER A 117 -0.90 17.56 -15.66
C SER A 117 0.25 17.07 -16.56
N HIS A 118 0.46 15.75 -16.64
CA HIS A 118 1.56 15.11 -17.39
C HIS A 118 2.96 15.58 -16.98
N ASP A 119 3.12 16.04 -15.73
CA ASP A 119 4.41 16.44 -15.18
C ASP A 119 5.18 15.22 -14.68
N TYR A 120 5.59 14.37 -15.63
CA TYR A 120 6.29 13.12 -15.33
C TYR A 120 7.69 13.35 -14.73
N PHE A 121 8.30 14.50 -15.00
CA PHE A 121 9.56 14.89 -14.35
C PHE A 121 9.37 15.07 -12.85
N TYR A 122 8.33 15.79 -12.43
CA TYR A 122 7.99 15.92 -11.03
C TYR A 122 7.69 14.58 -10.38
N ILE A 123 6.91 13.72 -11.06
CA ILE A 123 6.52 12.42 -10.51
C ILE A 123 7.73 11.50 -10.34
N GLU A 124 8.61 11.41 -11.34
CA GLU A 124 9.84 10.61 -11.21
C GLU A 124 10.72 11.12 -10.06
N ASN A 125 10.84 12.45 -9.91
CA ASN A 125 11.58 13.05 -8.79
C ASN A 125 10.91 12.77 -7.44
N GLU A 126 9.58 12.90 -7.34
CA GLU A 126 8.82 12.57 -6.13
C GLU A 126 9.10 11.13 -5.71
N ILE A 127 9.00 10.16 -6.63
CA ILE A 127 9.22 8.75 -6.29
C ILE A 127 10.66 8.52 -5.81
N LYS A 128 11.66 9.08 -6.49
CA LYS A 128 13.08 8.95 -6.09
C LYS A 128 13.35 9.49 -4.70
N GLU A 129 12.84 10.67 -4.38
CA GLU A 129 13.03 11.27 -3.05
C GLU A 129 12.34 10.46 -1.96
N LEU A 130 11.14 9.92 -2.22
CA LEU A 130 10.43 9.09 -1.24
C LEU A 130 11.08 7.71 -1.05
N VAL A 131 11.57 7.08 -2.13
CA VAL A 131 12.35 5.84 -2.05
C VAL A 131 13.66 6.06 -1.28
N LYS A 132 14.33 7.19 -1.50
CA LYS A 132 15.52 7.58 -0.74
C LYS A 132 15.21 7.76 0.75
N ALA A 133 14.13 8.48 1.08
CA ALA A 133 13.68 8.68 2.47
C ALA A 133 13.29 7.36 3.15
N ALA A 134 12.91 6.33 2.38
CA ALA A 134 12.54 5.03 2.92
C ALA A 134 13.72 4.23 3.52
N GLU A 135 14.98 4.67 3.34
CA GLU A 135 16.17 4.04 3.94
C GLU A 135 16.25 2.51 3.71
N GLY A 136 15.82 2.04 2.54
CA GLY A 136 15.83 0.62 2.17
C GLY A 136 14.66 -0.22 2.71
N LYS A 137 13.66 0.41 3.34
CA LYS A 137 12.36 -0.23 3.63
C LYS A 137 11.60 -0.50 2.34
N THR A 138 10.74 -1.52 2.35
CA THR A 138 9.90 -1.84 1.18
C THR A 138 8.93 -0.71 0.90
N THR A 139 8.88 -0.27 -0.36
CA THR A 139 8.09 0.86 -0.83
C THR A 139 7.04 0.43 -1.86
N LYS A 140 5.81 0.92 -1.70
CA LYS A 140 4.70 0.65 -2.61
C LYS A 140 4.08 1.96 -3.10
N LEU A 141 4.14 2.15 -4.42
CA LEU A 141 3.65 3.33 -5.12
C LEU A 141 2.15 3.22 -5.40
N ILE A 142 1.30 3.95 -4.68
CA ILE A 142 -0.13 4.02 -5.00
C ILE A 142 -0.37 5.04 -6.12
N ILE A 143 -0.85 4.57 -7.27
CA ILE A 143 -1.09 5.41 -8.47
C ILE A 143 -2.56 5.85 -8.64
N GLU A 144 -3.47 5.28 -7.86
CA GLU A 144 -4.91 5.55 -7.88
C GLU A 144 -5.55 5.42 -9.28
N THR A 145 -5.56 4.19 -9.80
CA THR A 145 -5.93 3.88 -11.19
C THR A 145 -7.30 4.39 -11.61
N CYS A 146 -8.24 4.59 -10.69
CA CYS A 146 -9.59 5.05 -11.00
C CYS A 146 -9.65 6.49 -11.54
N TYR A 147 -8.58 7.28 -11.38
CA TYR A 147 -8.49 8.63 -11.94
C TYR A 147 -7.69 8.72 -13.24
N LEU A 148 -7.10 7.59 -13.66
CA LEU A 148 -6.13 7.54 -14.75
C LEU A 148 -6.72 6.88 -15.99
N ASN A 149 -6.38 7.41 -17.16
CA ASN A 149 -6.56 6.72 -18.42
C ASN A 149 -5.42 5.72 -18.66
N LYS A 150 -5.55 4.88 -19.70
CA LYS A 150 -4.55 3.84 -20.02
C LYS A 150 -3.15 4.39 -20.26
N ASN A 151 -3.02 5.53 -20.96
CA ASN A 151 -1.71 6.13 -21.25
C ASN A 151 -1.05 6.68 -19.98
N GLU A 152 -1.83 7.31 -19.09
CA GLU A 152 -1.35 7.79 -17.81
C GLU A 152 -0.83 6.63 -16.94
N LYS A 153 -1.56 5.50 -16.89
CA LYS A 153 -1.14 4.26 -16.20
C LYS A 153 0.18 3.71 -16.76
N ILE A 154 0.29 3.60 -18.09
CA ILE A 154 1.53 3.12 -18.73
C ILE A 154 2.71 4.05 -18.41
N ASN A 155 2.51 5.37 -18.49
CA ASN A 155 3.58 6.33 -18.26
C ASN A 155 4.04 6.36 -16.80
N ILE A 156 3.13 6.27 -15.82
CA ILE A 156 3.54 6.18 -14.41
C ILE A 156 4.29 4.89 -14.11
N CYS A 157 3.88 3.75 -14.69
CA CYS A 157 4.63 2.50 -14.56
C CYS A 157 6.04 2.63 -15.14
N LYS A 158 6.21 3.31 -16.29
CA LYS A 158 7.54 3.60 -16.86
C LYS A 158 8.39 4.50 -15.97
N CYS A 159 7.81 5.53 -15.37
CA CYS A 159 8.53 6.38 -14.40
C CYS A 159 9.03 5.55 -13.22
N ALA A 160 8.20 4.65 -12.69
CA ALA A 160 8.55 3.82 -11.53
C ALA A 160 9.78 2.91 -11.77
N LEU A 161 9.97 2.38 -12.98
CA LEU A 161 11.05 1.42 -13.30
C LEU A 161 12.47 1.91 -12.92
N ASN A 162 12.72 3.21 -12.98
CA ASN A 162 14.05 3.79 -12.75
C ASN A 162 14.18 4.50 -11.39
N THR A 163 13.22 4.30 -10.50
CA THR A 163 13.16 5.04 -9.21
C THR A 163 13.61 4.19 -8.03
N GLY A 164 13.70 2.87 -8.19
CA GLY A 164 14.01 1.94 -7.11
C GLY A 164 12.82 1.57 -6.22
N VAL A 165 11.59 1.96 -6.59
CA VAL A 165 10.39 1.55 -5.86
C VAL A 165 10.12 0.05 -6.02
N ASP A 166 9.70 -0.63 -4.95
CA ASP A 166 9.57 -2.10 -4.95
C ASP A 166 8.25 -2.58 -5.58
N PHE A 167 7.16 -1.84 -5.35
CA PHE A 167 5.82 -2.22 -5.82
C PHE A 167 5.08 -1.04 -6.44
N ILE A 168 4.19 -1.36 -7.38
CA ILE A 168 3.12 -0.47 -7.83
C ILE A 168 1.81 -1.01 -7.26
N LYS A 169 1.06 -0.13 -6.58
CA LYS A 169 -0.23 -0.41 -5.97
C LYS A 169 -1.33 0.36 -6.71
N THR A 170 -2.41 -0.34 -7.04
CA THR A 170 -3.47 0.20 -7.89
C THR A 170 -4.23 1.35 -7.24
N SER A 171 -4.70 1.17 -6.00
CA SER A 171 -5.71 2.06 -5.41
C SER A 171 -5.53 2.26 -3.91
N THR A 172 -6.06 3.37 -3.40
CA THR A 172 -6.18 3.61 -1.95
C THR A 172 -7.40 2.93 -1.33
N GLY A 173 -8.43 2.64 -2.14
CA GLY A 173 -9.75 2.24 -1.67
C GLY A 173 -10.67 3.40 -1.27
N PHE A 174 -10.19 4.66 -1.36
CA PHE A 174 -10.98 5.87 -1.10
C PHE A 174 -11.42 6.58 -2.39
N GLY A 175 -10.87 6.18 -3.54
CA GLY A 175 -11.28 6.67 -4.85
C GLY A 175 -12.66 6.16 -5.30
N LYS A 176 -13.01 6.45 -6.57
CA LYS A 176 -14.29 6.05 -7.15
C LYS A 176 -14.45 4.53 -7.27
N ASN A 177 -13.35 3.83 -7.56
CA ASN A 177 -13.28 2.37 -7.73
C ASN A 177 -11.90 1.88 -7.25
N GLY A 178 -11.80 0.59 -6.91
CA GLY A 178 -10.54 -0.07 -6.55
C GLY A 178 -9.87 -0.78 -7.72
N ALA A 179 -9.12 -1.84 -7.40
CA ALA A 179 -8.42 -2.66 -8.37
C ALA A 179 -9.37 -3.33 -9.38
N THR A 180 -8.95 -3.37 -10.64
CA THR A 180 -9.60 -4.16 -11.70
C THR A 180 -8.61 -5.18 -12.26
N VAL A 181 -9.12 -6.28 -12.81
CA VAL A 181 -8.27 -7.31 -13.42
C VAL A 181 -7.47 -6.72 -14.60
N ASP A 182 -8.06 -5.80 -15.36
CA ASP A 182 -7.39 -5.18 -16.50
C ASP A 182 -6.28 -4.21 -16.07
N ASP A 183 -6.45 -3.48 -14.96
CA ASP A 183 -5.38 -2.64 -14.40
C ASP A 183 -4.19 -3.47 -13.91
N VAL A 184 -4.44 -4.67 -13.37
CA VAL A 184 -3.38 -5.58 -12.89
C VAL A 184 -2.62 -6.25 -14.04
N ARG A 185 -3.28 -6.48 -15.19
CA ARG A 185 -2.66 -7.10 -16.37
C ARG A 185 -1.87 -6.13 -17.26
N LEU A 186 -2.13 -4.83 -17.17
CA LEU A 186 -1.61 -3.78 -18.06
C LEU A 186 -0.07 -3.75 -18.09
#